data_AF-A0A956ACA5-F1
#
_entry.id   AF-A0A956ACA5-F1
#
_cell.length_a   1.000
_cell.length_b   1.000
_cell.length_c   1.000
_cell.angle_alpha   90.00
_cell.angle_beta   90.00
_cell.angle_gamma   90.00
#
_symmetry.space_group_name_H-M   'P 1'
#
loop_
_entity.id
_entity.type
_entity.pdbx_description
1 polymer ?
#
loop_
_entity_poly.entity_id
_entity_poly.type
_entity_poly.pdbx_seq_one_letter_code
_entity_poly.pdbx_strand_id
1 'polypeptide(L)'
;MSSRESYRCGLEPRPLGWRVGAFFVGALLALAMGCGGSSSTGDATSADSTTPDGGGPVCYGPNSEYPSFDRQCTTGTDCAIGFHVTSCCGSVHAMGLKASEKAPFDALEPICQAQLPGCGCSSNTLELDDGTSTLDKQNDVQVECRNQLCTTFVP
;
A
#
# COMPACT_ATOMS: atom_id res chain seq x y z
N MET A 1 -32.59 10.59 -29.15
CA MET A 1 -32.92 11.62 -28.14
C MET A 1 -32.53 11.05 -26.79
N SER A 2 -31.23 11.00 -26.44
CA SER A 2 -30.38 12.09 -25.96
C SER A 2 -30.94 12.78 -24.73
N SER A 3 -30.47 12.36 -23.55
CA SER A 3 -30.01 13.24 -22.47
C SER A 3 -29.34 12.37 -21.39
N ARG A 4 -28.00 12.31 -21.44
CA ARG A 4 -27.16 11.88 -20.33
C ARG A 4 -27.00 13.09 -19.41
N GLU A 5 -27.60 13.02 -18.24
CA GLU A 5 -27.46 14.03 -17.20
C GLU A 5 -26.09 13.92 -16.53
N SER A 6 -25.48 15.09 -16.35
CA SER A 6 -24.07 15.28 -16.08
C SER A 6 -23.71 14.99 -14.62
N TYR A 7 -22.67 14.18 -14.45
CA TYR A 7 -21.87 14.10 -13.23
C TYR A 7 -21.34 15.49 -12.87
N ARG A 8 -21.94 16.13 -11.87
CA ARG A 8 -21.36 17.31 -11.22
C ARG A 8 -20.28 16.84 -10.25
N CYS A 9 -19.02 16.87 -10.67
CA CYS A 9 -17.91 16.95 -9.74
C CYS A 9 -17.98 18.32 -9.05
N GLY A 10 -18.47 18.34 -7.81
CA GLY A 10 -18.32 19.49 -6.92
C GLY A 10 -16.87 19.58 -6.47
N LEU A 11 -16.11 20.48 -7.08
CA LEU A 11 -14.88 21.01 -6.48
C LEU A 11 -15.26 22.25 -5.67
N GLU A 12 -15.28 22.10 -4.35
CA GLU A 12 -15.35 23.21 -3.41
C GLU A 12 -13.97 23.90 -3.32
N PRO A 13 -13.87 25.24 -3.46
CA PRO A 13 -12.63 25.96 -3.23
C PRO A 13 -12.37 26.12 -1.72
N ARG A 14 -11.19 25.66 -1.26
CA ARG A 14 -10.68 25.96 0.10
C ARG A 14 -10.12 27.39 0.14
N PRO A 15 -10.40 28.19 1.18
CA PRO A 15 -9.81 29.51 1.33
C PRO A 15 -8.32 29.43 1.72
N LEU A 16 -7.47 30.02 0.89
CA LEU A 16 -6.05 30.28 1.19
C LEU A 16 -5.95 31.44 2.19
N GLY A 17 -5.46 31.16 3.39
CA GLY A 17 -5.02 32.15 4.37
C GLY A 17 -3.65 31.76 4.91
N TRP A 18 -2.70 32.71 4.85
CA TRP A 18 -1.36 32.72 5.50
C TRP A 18 -0.28 31.81 4.84
N ARG A 19 0.96 32.22 4.52
CA ARG A 19 1.81 33.37 4.89
C ARG A 19 2.76 33.74 3.76
N VAL A 20 3.22 34.98 3.88
CA VAL A 20 4.04 35.78 2.98
C VAL A 20 5.48 35.26 2.92
N GLY A 21 6.05 35.21 1.72
CA GLY A 21 7.47 34.94 1.47
C GLY A 21 7.79 35.04 -0.02
N ALA A 22 7.90 36.26 -0.54
CA ALA A 22 8.62 36.57 -1.80
C ALA A 22 10.03 35.92 -1.73
N PHE A 23 10.67 35.41 -2.78
CA PHE A 23 10.98 35.89 -4.14
C PHE A 23 11.21 34.60 -4.98
N PHE A 24 10.81 34.47 -6.25
CA PHE A 24 11.56 34.98 -7.40
C PHE A 24 10.68 34.91 -8.66
N VAL A 25 10.79 35.98 -9.44
CA VAL A 25 10.27 36.21 -10.78
C VAL A 25 11.03 35.33 -11.80
N GLY A 26 10.32 34.70 -12.73
CA GLY A 26 10.95 34.08 -13.90
C GLY A 26 10.04 33.21 -14.77
N ALA A 27 9.38 33.85 -15.74
CA ALA A 27 8.94 33.35 -17.06
C ALA A 27 8.43 31.90 -17.16
N LEU A 28 7.12 31.64 -17.27
CA LEU A 28 6.30 31.79 -18.49
C LEU A 28 6.86 31.00 -19.69
N LEU A 29 6.47 29.72 -19.79
CA LEU A 29 6.23 29.09 -21.09
C LEU A 29 5.08 28.08 -20.98
N ALA A 30 4.01 28.36 -21.71
CA ALA A 30 2.87 27.48 -21.92
C ALA A 30 3.20 26.38 -22.93
N LEU A 31 2.82 25.13 -22.62
CA LEU A 31 2.60 24.04 -23.57
C LEU A 31 1.44 23.21 -23.02
N ALA A 32 0.23 23.45 -23.53
CA ALA A 32 -0.38 22.72 -24.64
C ALA A 32 -0.93 21.35 -24.21
N MET A 33 -2.26 21.30 -24.10
CA MET A 33 -3.06 20.08 -24.09
C MET A 33 -2.68 19.19 -25.27
N GLY A 34 -2.22 17.97 -24.98
CA GLY A 34 -2.09 16.88 -25.93
C GLY A 34 -2.84 15.67 -25.40
N CYS A 35 -4.10 15.50 -25.82
CA CYS A 35 -4.76 14.19 -25.77
C CYS A 35 -4.23 13.40 -26.96
N GLY A 36 -3.27 12.51 -26.72
CA GLY A 36 -2.68 11.63 -27.72
C GLY A 36 -2.89 10.18 -27.30
N GLY A 37 -3.88 9.52 -27.89
CA GLY A 37 -3.99 8.07 -27.85
C GLY A 37 -2.99 7.45 -28.82
N SER A 38 -2.27 6.43 -28.35
CA SER A 38 -1.63 5.42 -29.19
C SER A 38 -1.78 4.07 -28.54
N SER A 39 -2.47 3.20 -29.26
CA SER A 39 -2.66 1.78 -29.01
C SER A 39 -1.32 1.05 -29.05
N SER A 40 -0.98 0.34 -27.99
CA SER A 40 0.03 -0.72 -28.01
C SER A 40 -0.69 -2.03 -27.76
N THR A 41 -0.91 -2.78 -28.83
CA THR A 41 -1.34 -4.18 -28.81
C THR A 41 -0.09 -5.05 -28.74
N GLY A 42 -0.12 -6.05 -27.85
CA GLY A 42 0.84 -7.16 -27.76
C GLY A 42 1.93 -6.93 -26.71
N ASP A 43 2.30 -7.87 -25.84
CA ASP A 43 1.83 -9.22 -25.55
C ASP A 43 2.32 -9.49 -24.12
N ALA A 44 1.41 -9.78 -23.20
CA ALA A 44 1.75 -10.26 -21.86
C ALA A 44 0.95 -11.54 -21.57
N THR A 45 1.26 -12.60 -22.32
CA THR A 45 1.26 -13.96 -21.78
C THR A 45 2.43 -14.04 -20.78
N SER A 46 2.30 -14.33 -19.49
CA SER A 46 1.25 -15.04 -18.77
C SER A 46 1.12 -14.41 -17.38
N ALA A 47 0.04 -13.69 -17.13
CA ALA A 47 -0.48 -13.61 -15.77
C ALA A 47 -1.17 -14.95 -15.54
N ASP A 48 -0.51 -15.85 -14.81
CA ASP A 48 -1.18 -16.99 -14.17
C ASP A 48 -2.23 -16.39 -13.24
N SER A 49 -3.40 -16.17 -13.83
CA SER A 49 -4.58 -15.70 -13.17
C SER A 49 -5.23 -16.97 -12.63
N THR A 50 -4.69 -17.49 -11.55
CA THR A 50 -5.48 -18.27 -10.62
C THR A 50 -6.60 -17.34 -10.19
N THR A 51 -7.72 -17.42 -10.90
CA THR A 51 -8.93 -16.65 -10.67
C THR A 51 -9.65 -17.40 -9.56
N PRO A 52 -9.70 -16.93 -8.30
CA PRO A 52 -10.59 -17.52 -7.33
C PRO A 52 -11.99 -16.99 -7.64
N ASP A 53 -12.95 -17.90 -7.76
CA ASP A 53 -14.37 -17.62 -7.92
C ASP A 53 -14.89 -16.55 -6.96
N GLY A 54 -14.88 -15.26 -7.34
CA GLY A 54 -15.65 -14.15 -6.73
C GLY A 54 -15.50 -13.89 -5.21
N GLY A 55 -14.72 -14.69 -4.49
CA GLY A 55 -14.41 -14.56 -3.08
C GLY A 55 -13.14 -13.74 -2.94
N GLY A 56 -13.20 -12.67 -2.17
CA GLY A 56 -12.00 -11.89 -1.82
C GLY A 56 -10.95 -12.75 -1.10
N PRO A 57 -9.76 -12.18 -0.81
CA PRO A 57 -8.71 -12.89 -0.09
C PRO A 57 -9.24 -13.43 1.24
N VAL A 58 -8.98 -14.71 1.54
CA VAL A 58 -9.30 -15.28 2.86
C VAL A 58 -8.06 -15.11 3.72
N CYS A 59 -8.10 -14.16 4.65
CA CYS A 59 -6.91 -13.78 5.43
C CYS A 59 -6.84 -14.47 6.80
N TYR A 60 -7.91 -15.16 7.21
CA TYR A 60 -7.97 -15.85 8.49
C TYR A 60 -8.74 -17.18 8.38
N GLY A 61 -8.20 -18.24 9.00
CA GLY A 61 -8.80 -19.58 9.04
C GLY A 61 -7.85 -20.68 8.57
N PRO A 62 -8.28 -21.95 8.58
CA PRO A 62 -7.42 -23.10 8.24
C PRO A 62 -6.97 -23.14 6.78
N ASN A 63 -7.62 -22.37 5.90
CA ASN A 63 -7.29 -22.23 4.48
C ASN A 63 -6.98 -20.76 4.13
N SER A 64 -6.48 -19.97 5.09
CA SER A 64 -6.10 -18.59 4.79
C SER A 64 -4.84 -18.58 3.94
N GLU A 65 -4.95 -18.04 2.74
CA GLU A 65 -3.81 -17.78 1.86
C GLU A 65 -3.73 -16.27 1.68
N TYR A 66 -2.94 -15.63 2.54
CA TYR A 66 -2.63 -14.22 2.37
C TYR A 66 -1.75 -14.06 1.13
N PRO A 67 -2.06 -13.13 0.21
CA PRO A 67 -1.27 -12.95 -1.00
C PRO A 67 0.21 -12.74 -0.69
N SER A 68 1.08 -13.34 -1.49
CA SER A 68 2.52 -13.06 -1.41
C SER A 68 2.83 -11.76 -2.17
N PHE A 69 3.65 -10.91 -1.56
CA PHE A 69 4.11 -9.65 -2.16
C PHE A 69 5.58 -9.76 -2.53
N ASP A 70 5.99 -9.10 -3.61
CA ASP A 70 7.40 -8.98 -3.94
C ASP A 70 8.15 -8.22 -2.84
N ARG A 71 9.30 -8.77 -2.44
CA ARG A 71 10.17 -8.22 -1.40
C ARG A 71 11.56 -7.90 -1.94
N GLN A 72 11.79 -8.13 -3.23
CA GLN A 72 13.10 -7.90 -3.83
C GLN A 72 13.43 -6.41 -3.86
N CYS A 73 14.68 -6.09 -3.57
CA CYS A 73 15.20 -4.73 -3.56
C CYS A 73 16.63 -4.66 -4.07
N THR A 74 17.02 -3.48 -4.56
CA THR A 74 18.42 -3.15 -4.84
C THR A 74 19.00 -2.26 -3.74
N THR A 75 18.17 -1.38 -3.18
CA THR A 75 18.52 -0.41 -2.14
C THR A 75 17.38 -0.26 -1.14
N GLY A 76 17.66 0.34 0.03
CA GLY A 76 16.62 0.57 1.06
C GLY A 76 15.47 1.48 0.59
N THR A 77 15.67 2.33 -0.42
CA THR A 77 14.60 3.19 -0.97
C THR A 77 13.61 2.43 -1.84
N ASP A 78 13.95 1.21 -2.26
CA ASP A 78 13.04 0.32 -2.98
C ASP A 78 12.06 -0.40 -2.04
N CYS A 79 12.18 -0.18 -0.73
CA CYS A 79 11.41 -0.87 0.28
C CYS A 79 10.34 0.02 0.93
N ALA A 80 9.26 -0.60 1.36
CA ALA A 80 8.21 -0.05 2.18
C ALA A 80 7.91 -0.99 3.36
N ILE A 81 7.30 -0.46 4.42
CA ILE A 81 6.86 -1.22 5.58
C ILE A 81 5.35 -1.46 5.46
N GLY A 82 4.92 -2.70 5.54
CA GLY A 82 3.52 -3.10 5.67
C GLY A 82 3.26 -3.69 7.05
N PHE A 83 2.11 -3.42 7.63
CA PHE A 83 1.71 -3.97 8.92
C PHE A 83 0.55 -4.94 8.70
N HIS A 84 0.83 -6.24 8.81
CA HIS A 84 -0.16 -7.28 8.63
C HIS A 84 -0.65 -7.82 9.96
N VAL A 85 -1.97 -7.83 10.19
CA VAL A 85 -2.54 -8.39 11.43
C VAL A 85 -2.59 -9.92 11.32
N THR A 86 -1.72 -10.61 12.07
CA THR A 86 -1.58 -12.08 12.02
C THR A 86 -2.49 -12.81 13.00
N SER A 87 -3.03 -12.13 14.01
CA SER A 87 -3.89 -12.76 15.01
C SER A 87 -5.08 -11.91 15.43
N CYS A 88 -6.16 -12.58 15.84
CA CYS A 88 -7.37 -11.93 16.34
C CYS A 88 -7.21 -11.19 17.68
N CYS A 89 -6.09 -11.42 18.37
CA CYS A 89 -5.69 -10.68 19.57
C CYS A 89 -4.87 -9.41 19.23
N GLY A 90 -4.73 -9.07 17.94
CA GLY A 90 -4.03 -7.88 17.48
C GLY A 90 -2.51 -8.04 17.38
N SER A 91 -2.00 -9.27 17.21
CA SER A 91 -0.60 -9.45 16.80
C SER A 91 -0.41 -8.86 15.42
N VAL A 92 0.69 -8.15 15.23
CA VAL A 92 1.02 -7.52 13.95
C VAL A 92 2.40 -7.99 13.52
N HIS A 93 2.55 -8.32 12.24
CA HIS A 93 3.83 -8.52 11.61
C HIS A 93 4.16 -7.30 10.76
N ALA A 94 5.23 -6.58 11.10
CA ALA A 94 5.81 -5.56 10.26
C ALA A 94 6.66 -6.24 9.18
N MET A 95 6.18 -6.22 7.94
CA MET A 95 6.83 -6.85 6.80
C MET A 95 7.51 -5.80 5.92
N GLY A 96 8.71 -6.13 5.44
CA GLY A 96 9.41 -5.39 4.41
C GLY A 96 8.94 -5.88 3.04
N LEU A 97 8.38 -4.97 2.26
CA LEU A 97 7.92 -5.23 0.90
C LEU A 97 8.54 -4.24 -0.08
N LYS A 98 8.57 -4.60 -1.36
CA LYS A 98 8.97 -3.69 -2.41
C LYS A 98 7.98 -2.54 -2.49
N ALA A 99 8.46 -1.32 -2.71
CA ALA A 99 7.64 -0.11 -2.67
C ALA A 99 6.45 -0.13 -3.64
N SER A 100 6.57 -0.80 -4.79
CA SER A 100 5.46 -1.01 -5.75
C SER A 100 4.29 -1.80 -5.16
N GLU A 101 4.57 -2.67 -4.18
CA GLU A 101 3.59 -3.56 -3.55
C GLU A 101 2.83 -2.88 -2.39
N LYS A 102 3.22 -1.65 -2.00
CA LYS A 102 2.60 -0.97 -0.86
C LYS A 102 1.13 -0.66 -1.09
N ALA A 103 0.79 -0.18 -2.29
CA ALA A 103 -0.58 0.15 -2.64
C ALA A 103 -1.51 -1.08 -2.65
N PRO A 104 -1.17 -2.22 -3.30
CA PRO A 104 -2.01 -3.41 -3.23
C PRO A 104 -2.07 -4.01 -1.82
N PHE A 105 -0.97 -3.98 -1.05
CA PHE A 105 -0.97 -4.39 0.36
C PHE A 105 -1.99 -3.58 1.18
N ASP A 106 -1.93 -2.25 1.09
CA ASP A 106 -2.84 -1.36 1.83
C ASP A 106 -4.31 -1.53 1.45
N ALA A 107 -4.58 -1.95 0.20
CA ALA A 107 -5.93 -2.24 -0.25
C ALA A 107 -6.48 -3.55 0.34
N LEU A 108 -5.60 -4.52 0.64
CA LEU A 108 -5.97 -5.85 1.13
C LEU A 108 -6.11 -5.89 2.66
N GLU A 109 -5.28 -5.16 3.40
CA GLU A 109 -5.33 -5.14 4.87
C GLU A 109 -6.71 -4.86 5.48
N PRO A 110 -7.50 -3.85 5.06
CA PRO A 110 -8.82 -3.63 5.64
C PRO A 110 -9.80 -4.79 5.37
N ILE A 111 -9.63 -5.50 4.24
CA ILE A 111 -10.43 -6.69 3.92
C ILE A 111 -10.07 -7.82 4.87
N CYS A 112 -8.79 -8.01 5.16
CA CYS A 112 -8.29 -8.99 6.11
C CYS A 112 -8.69 -8.67 7.54
N GLN A 113 -8.57 -7.41 7.94
CA GLN A 113 -8.94 -6.94 9.27
C GLN A 113 -10.44 -7.14 9.56
N ALA A 114 -11.30 -6.97 8.56
CA ALA A 114 -12.73 -7.21 8.69
C ALA A 114 -13.10 -8.69 8.90
N GLN A 115 -12.21 -9.62 8.54
CA GLN A 115 -12.43 -11.07 8.71
C GLN A 115 -12.00 -11.59 10.09
N LEU A 116 -11.23 -10.82 10.86
CA LEU A 116 -10.75 -11.23 12.17
C LEU A 116 -11.86 -11.06 13.22
N PRO A 117 -12.36 -12.14 13.84
CA PRO A 117 -13.29 -12.01 14.95
C PRO A 117 -12.56 -11.39 16.13
N GLY A 118 -13.08 -10.32 16.74
CA GLY A 118 -12.45 -9.73 17.92
C GLY A 118 -12.38 -10.76 19.06
N CYS A 119 -11.17 -11.16 19.46
CA CYS A 119 -10.97 -12.22 20.46
C CYS A 119 -10.94 -11.73 21.92
N GLY A 120 -10.98 -10.41 22.16
CA GLY A 120 -11.05 -9.82 23.52
C GLY A 120 -9.77 -9.98 24.34
N CYS A 121 -8.63 -10.25 23.70
CA CYS A 121 -7.33 -10.39 24.36
C CYS A 121 -6.65 -9.02 24.54
N SER A 122 -5.64 -8.97 25.42
CA SER A 122 -4.68 -7.86 25.45
C SER A 122 -3.90 -7.78 24.14
N SER A 123 -3.51 -6.56 23.72
CA SER A 123 -2.75 -6.36 22.49
C SER A 123 -1.44 -7.14 22.53
N ASN A 124 -1.13 -7.82 21.44
CA ASN A 124 0.08 -8.61 21.30
C ASN A 124 1.24 -7.81 20.73
N THR A 125 2.39 -8.48 20.69
CA THR A 125 3.66 -8.02 20.17
C THR A 125 3.61 -7.70 18.67
N LEU A 126 4.46 -6.76 18.27
CA LEU A 126 4.84 -6.47 16.88
C LEU A 126 6.04 -7.34 16.52
N GLU A 127 5.86 -8.27 15.59
CA GLU A 127 6.94 -9.11 15.03
C GLU A 127 7.56 -8.43 13.81
N LEU A 128 8.85 -8.61 13.60
CA LEU A 128 9.62 -8.06 12.49
C LEU A 128 10.30 -9.18 11.68
N ASP A 129 10.74 -8.86 10.46
CA ASP A 129 11.35 -9.83 9.55
C ASP A 129 12.69 -10.39 10.02
N ASP A 130 13.41 -9.65 10.86
CA ASP A 130 14.66 -10.10 11.47
C ASP A 130 14.46 -11.10 12.63
N GLY A 131 13.19 -11.44 12.92
CA GLY A 131 12.80 -12.34 14.00
C GLY A 131 12.76 -11.67 15.38
N THR A 132 13.00 -10.35 15.45
CA THR A 132 12.80 -9.59 16.68
C THR A 132 11.33 -9.25 16.86
N SER A 133 10.97 -8.90 18.10
CA SER A 133 9.62 -8.48 18.41
C SER A 133 9.63 -7.40 19.49
N THR A 134 8.70 -6.44 19.39
CA THR A 134 8.57 -5.32 20.33
C THR A 134 7.12 -5.16 20.78
N LEU A 135 6.92 -4.79 22.04
CA LEU A 135 5.60 -4.41 22.56
C LEU A 135 5.27 -2.95 22.25
N ASP A 136 6.28 -2.16 21.94
CA ASP A 136 6.18 -0.72 21.74
C ASP A 136 6.54 -0.35 20.30
N LYS A 137 5.54 0.28 19.66
CA LYS A 137 5.63 1.24 18.54
C LYS A 137 5.94 0.68 17.15
N GLN A 138 4.96 0.89 16.26
CA GLN A 138 5.15 0.93 14.81
C GLN A 138 6.12 2.04 14.35
N ASN A 139 6.30 3.10 15.15
CA ASN A 139 7.12 4.27 14.79
C ASN A 139 8.63 4.03 14.85
N ASP A 140 9.08 2.99 15.55
CA ASP A 140 10.51 2.67 15.69
C ASP A 140 10.93 1.58 14.68
N VAL A 141 9.99 1.05 13.89
CA VAL A 141 10.27 0.09 12.82
C VAL A 141 10.92 0.81 11.64
N GLN A 142 12.07 0.29 11.22
CA GLN A 142 12.72 0.68 9.98
C GLN A 142 12.72 -0.47 8.98
N VAL A 143 13.01 -0.14 7.72
CA VAL A 143 13.19 -1.14 6.65
C VAL A 143 14.51 -0.87 5.95
N GLU A 144 15.22 -1.94 5.64
CA GLU A 144 16.41 -1.88 4.80
C GLU A 144 16.40 -2.98 3.75
N CYS A 145 17.25 -2.81 2.73
CA CYS A 145 17.51 -3.86 1.76
C CYS A 145 18.68 -4.70 2.23
N ARG A 146 18.40 -5.89 2.76
CA ARG A 146 19.40 -6.84 3.27
C ARG A 146 19.37 -8.09 2.39
N ASN A 147 20.51 -8.47 1.81
CA ASN A 147 20.61 -9.64 0.91
C ASN A 147 19.57 -9.63 -0.23
N GLN A 148 19.35 -8.47 -0.86
CA GLN A 148 18.36 -8.27 -1.94
C GLN A 148 16.90 -8.48 -1.51
N LEU A 149 16.61 -8.46 -0.22
CA LEU A 149 15.27 -8.58 0.35
C LEU A 149 14.97 -7.44 1.32
N CYS A 150 13.80 -6.82 1.17
CA CYS A 150 13.29 -5.83 2.10
C CYS A 150 13.01 -6.51 3.45
N THR A 151 13.73 -6.06 4.49
CA THR A 151 13.69 -6.63 5.84
C THR A 151 13.40 -5.50 6.82
N THR A 152 12.39 -5.68 7.67
CA THR A 152 12.13 -4.78 8.81
C THR A 152 12.98 -5.14 10.03
N PHE A 153 13.35 -4.11 10.79
CA PHE A 153 14.11 -4.25 12.04
C PHE A 153 13.84 -3.05 12.96
N VAL A 154 14.24 -3.17 14.23
CA VAL A 154 14.35 -2.05 15.17
C VAL A 154 15.84 -1.68 15.29
N PRO A 155 16.21 -0.39 15.08
CA PRO A 155 17.61 0.05 15.09
C PRO A 155 18.28 0.01 16.48
#